data_AF-A0A329KJ21-F1
#
_entry.id   AF-A0A329KJ21-F1
#
_cell.length_a   1.000
_cell.length_b   1.000
_cell.length_c   1.000
_cell.angle_alpha   90.00
_cell.angle_beta   90.00
_cell.angle_gamma   90.00
#
_symmetry.space_group_name_H-M   'P 1'
#
loop_
_entity.id
_entity.type
_entity.pdbx_description
1 polymer ?
#
loop_
_entity_poly.entity_id
_entity_poly.type
_entity_poly.pdbx_seq_one_letter_code
_entity_poly.pdbx_strand_id
1 'polypeptide(L)'
;MFKQLFASMNGALDDILSRLPASSGKERKDLEERLSVLKAMSDTCIEEWLLFEEKLGLLSDGGTAPETPSPKAKTQPPSAKSAPLTAAAAISSATAGFMSESSAKPKAAPSSGLKKTLNSASFSKGQGYYKLSMYKRAVEELERVVEKQPDDLLARMYLAMAYFHCEEFAEAYRHFQIVVPLTDDQRIKAISYNAMGCIQAERQNLDKALELFRLAHSADPASVEPVLSPAHWDKRR
;
A
#
# COMPACT_ATOMS: atom_id res chain seq x y z
N MET A 1 -23.29 10.48 10.82
CA MET A 1 -22.18 11.44 11.04
C MET A 1 -21.18 11.39 9.89
N PHE A 2 -20.52 10.25 9.61
CA PHE A 2 -19.56 10.12 8.49
C PHE A 2 -20.09 10.55 7.11
N LYS A 3 -21.32 10.16 6.74
CA LYS A 3 -21.92 10.55 5.45
C LYS A 3 -22.00 12.08 5.26
N GLN A 4 -22.31 12.81 6.34
CA GLN A 4 -22.42 14.27 6.28
C GLN A 4 -21.05 14.93 6.19
N LEU A 5 -20.06 14.43 6.95
CA LEU A 5 -18.68 14.90 6.85
C LEU A 5 -18.13 14.77 5.42
N PHE A 6 -18.26 13.58 4.82
CA PHE A 6 -17.80 13.36 3.44
C PHE A 6 -18.60 14.17 2.41
N ALA A 7 -19.91 14.36 2.61
CA ALA A 7 -20.70 15.24 1.74
C ALA A 7 -20.17 16.68 1.77
N SER A 8 -19.84 17.20 2.95
CA SER A 8 -19.22 18.53 3.09
C SER A 8 -17.83 18.60 2.48
N MET A 9 -16.98 17.58 2.69
CA MET A 9 -15.64 17.53 2.09
C MET A 9 -15.69 17.48 0.56
N ASN A 10 -16.58 16.66 0.00
CA ASN A 10 -16.77 16.57 -1.46
C ASN A 10 -17.27 17.90 -2.03
N GLY A 11 -18.25 18.55 -1.40
CA GLY A 11 -18.70 19.87 -1.84
C GLY A 11 -17.60 20.93 -1.83
N ALA A 12 -16.69 20.89 -0.84
CA ALA A 12 -15.52 21.78 -0.80
C ALA A 12 -14.49 21.44 -1.89
N LEU A 13 -14.28 20.15 -2.19
CA LEU A 13 -13.43 19.73 -3.32
C LEU A 13 -14.00 20.17 -4.67
N ASP A 14 -15.32 20.08 -4.86
CA ASP A 14 -15.98 20.50 -6.10
C ASP A 14 -15.79 22.02 -6.34
N ASP A 15 -15.89 22.85 -5.30
CA ASP A 15 -15.58 24.29 -5.37
C ASP A 15 -14.11 24.51 -5.78
N ILE A 16 -13.17 23.80 -5.14
CA ILE A 16 -11.74 23.89 -5.46
C ILE A 16 -11.47 23.47 -6.91
N LEU A 17 -12.01 22.33 -7.36
CA LEU A 17 -11.80 21.82 -8.72
C LEU A 17 -12.30 22.80 -9.78
N SER A 18 -13.41 23.49 -9.52
CA SER A 18 -13.95 24.47 -10.47
C SER A 18 -13.12 25.76 -10.57
N ARG A 19 -12.50 26.20 -9.47
CA ARG A 19 -11.83 27.51 -9.37
C ARG A 19 -10.33 27.45 -9.54
N LEU A 20 -9.68 26.37 -9.09
CA LEU A 20 -8.23 26.24 -9.08
C LEU A 20 -7.58 26.47 -10.46
N PRO A 21 -8.11 25.98 -11.59
CA PRO A 21 -7.51 26.18 -12.91
C PRO A 21 -7.44 27.65 -13.35
N ALA A 22 -8.42 28.46 -12.96
CA ALA A 22 -8.52 29.88 -13.33
C ALA A 22 -7.96 30.83 -12.25
N SER A 23 -7.71 30.33 -11.04
CA SER A 23 -7.22 31.13 -9.91
C SER A 23 -5.77 31.59 -10.08
N SER A 24 -5.46 32.78 -9.57
CA SER A 24 -4.09 33.31 -9.52
C SER A 24 -3.83 34.12 -8.25
N GLY A 25 -2.56 34.33 -7.91
CA GLY A 25 -2.15 35.16 -6.78
C GLY A 25 -2.67 34.66 -5.43
N LYS A 26 -3.44 35.50 -4.73
CA LYS A 26 -3.96 35.21 -3.38
C LYS A 26 -5.05 34.13 -3.39
N GLU A 27 -5.99 34.19 -4.35
CA GLU A 27 -7.08 33.22 -4.43
C GLU A 27 -6.55 31.79 -4.60
N ARG A 28 -5.54 31.62 -5.44
CA ARG A 28 -4.91 30.31 -5.64
C ARG A 28 -4.31 29.76 -4.35
N LYS A 29 -3.59 30.59 -3.59
CA LYS A 29 -3.03 30.19 -2.28
C LYS A 29 -4.13 29.78 -1.30
N ASP A 30 -5.22 30.54 -1.22
CA ASP A 30 -6.35 30.23 -0.34
C ASP A 30 -7.00 28.89 -0.72
N LEU A 31 -7.13 28.58 -2.02
CA LEU A 31 -7.64 27.28 -2.51
C LEU A 31 -6.68 26.13 -2.22
N GLU A 32 -5.38 26.32 -2.40
CA GLU A 32 -4.34 25.34 -2.07
C GLU A 32 -4.31 25.04 -0.56
N GLU A 33 -4.48 26.05 0.30
CA GLU A 33 -4.59 25.88 1.75
C GLU A 33 -5.84 25.08 2.13
N ARG A 34 -7.00 25.40 1.55
CA ARG A 34 -8.23 24.61 1.75
C ARG A 34 -8.06 23.16 1.30
N LEU A 35 -7.42 22.92 0.16
CA LEU A 35 -7.11 21.58 -0.32
C LEU A 35 -6.20 20.83 0.67
N SER A 36 -5.19 21.51 1.23
CA SER A 36 -4.33 20.94 2.26
C SER A 36 -5.11 20.55 3.52
N VAL A 37 -6.07 21.36 3.96
CA VAL A 37 -6.94 21.04 5.09
C VAL A 37 -7.79 19.81 4.79
N LEU A 38 -8.42 19.74 3.62
CA LEU A 38 -9.22 18.57 3.22
C LEU A 38 -8.38 17.30 3.14
N LYS A 39 -7.14 17.41 2.66
CA LYS A 39 -6.18 16.29 2.68
C LYS A 39 -5.86 15.85 4.11
N ALA A 40 -5.54 16.77 5.00
CA ALA A 40 -5.27 16.44 6.41
C ALA A 40 -6.48 15.78 7.08
N MET A 41 -7.70 16.23 6.79
CA MET A 41 -8.93 15.60 7.30
C MET A 41 -9.09 14.17 6.77
N SER A 42 -8.81 13.95 5.47
CA SER A 42 -8.83 12.62 4.87
C SER A 42 -7.82 11.69 5.55
N ASP A 43 -6.59 12.17 5.77
CA ASP A 43 -5.52 11.42 6.42
C ASP A 43 -5.92 10.99 7.84
N THR A 44 -6.51 11.89 8.63
CA THR A 44 -7.04 11.56 9.96
C THR A 44 -8.16 10.53 9.91
N CYS A 45 -9.09 10.63 8.94
CA CYS A 45 -10.16 9.65 8.79
C CYS A 45 -9.61 8.25 8.49
N ILE A 46 -8.56 8.16 7.67
CA ILE A 46 -7.87 6.91 7.35
C ILE A 46 -7.19 6.33 8.60
N GLU A 47 -6.51 7.16 9.39
CA GLU A 47 -5.88 6.72 10.66
C GLU A 47 -6.89 6.13 11.63
N GLU A 48 -7.99 6.84 11.89
CA GLU A 48 -9.03 6.38 12.79
C GLU A 48 -9.70 5.09 12.29
N TRP A 49 -9.90 4.98 10.97
CA TRP A 49 -10.42 3.75 10.36
C TRP A 49 -9.46 2.57 10.54
N LEU A 50 -8.17 2.77 10.27
CA LEU A 50 -7.17 1.71 10.43
C LEU A 50 -7.00 1.30 11.90
N LEU A 51 -7.05 2.25 12.84
CA LEU A 51 -7.03 1.97 14.27
C LEU A 51 -8.28 1.19 14.72
N PHE A 52 -9.45 1.51 14.15
CA PHE A 52 -10.67 0.76 14.40
C PHE A 52 -10.54 -0.69 13.91
N GLU A 53 -10.07 -0.90 12.68
CA GLU A 53 -9.85 -2.23 12.11
C GLU A 53 -8.81 -3.04 12.89
N GLU A 54 -7.73 -2.40 13.37
CA GLU A 54 -6.74 -3.02 14.24
C GLU A 54 -7.39 -3.55 15.53
N LYS A 55 -8.21 -2.74 16.20
CA LYS A 55 -8.94 -3.16 17.41
C LYS A 55 -9.95 -4.26 17.13
N LEU A 56 -10.62 -4.20 15.98
CA LEU A 56 -11.56 -5.24 15.55
C LEU A 56 -10.83 -6.58 15.32
N GLY A 57 -9.63 -6.52 14.73
CA GLY A 57 -8.76 -7.68 14.50
C GLY A 57 -8.35 -8.40 15.79
N LEU A 58 -8.12 -7.66 16.88
CA LEU A 58 -7.80 -8.26 18.19
C LEU A 58 -8.93 -9.16 18.71
N LEU A 59 -10.18 -8.83 18.42
CA LEU A 59 -11.33 -9.63 18.80
C LEU A 59 -11.44 -10.92 17.96
N SER A 60 -11.01 -10.89 16.70
CA SER A 60 -11.06 -12.07 15.82
C SER A 60 -9.97 -13.11 16.11
N ASP A 61 -8.82 -12.71 16.66
CA ASP A 61 -7.70 -13.61 16.98
C ASP A 61 -7.77 -14.23 18.40
N GLY A 62 -8.86 -14.00 19.14
CA GLY A 62 -9.06 -14.59 20.47
C GLY A 62 -8.17 -14.01 21.58
N GLY A 63 -7.58 -12.83 21.37
CA GLY A 63 -6.70 -12.17 22.34
C GLY A 63 -7.49 -11.41 23.41
N THR A 64 -7.15 -11.65 24.68
CA THR A 64 -7.59 -10.83 25.82
C THR A 64 -7.16 -9.38 25.64
N ALA A 65 -8.09 -8.46 25.90
CA ALA A 65 -7.89 -7.02 25.77
C ALA A 65 -6.64 -6.54 26.53
N PRO A 66 -5.81 -5.65 25.97
CA PRO A 66 -4.76 -5.00 26.73
C PRO A 66 -5.41 -4.13 27.82
N GLU A 67 -5.02 -4.34 29.07
CA GLU A 67 -5.44 -3.50 30.20
C GLU A 67 -5.05 -2.04 29.93
N THR A 68 -6.03 -1.21 29.61
CA THR A 68 -5.87 0.24 29.57
C THR A 68 -5.79 0.79 31.00
N PRO A 69 -4.79 1.62 31.36
CA PRO A 69 -4.83 2.34 32.62
C PRO A 69 -5.93 3.40 32.57
N SER A 70 -6.87 3.32 33.50
CA SER A 70 -8.02 4.21 33.65
C SER A 70 -7.65 5.70 33.71
N PRO A 71 -8.27 6.58 32.92
CA PRO A 71 -8.24 8.01 33.19
C PRO A 71 -9.27 8.36 34.26
N LYS A 72 -8.80 9.01 35.33
CA LYS A 72 -9.65 9.55 36.40
C LYS A 72 -10.68 10.54 35.84
N ALA A 73 -11.89 10.39 36.37
CA ALA A 73 -13.10 11.14 36.05
C ALA A 73 -12.93 12.66 36.02
N LYS A 74 -13.65 13.30 35.08
CA LYS A 74 -14.45 14.50 35.34
C LYS A 74 -15.52 14.72 34.24
N THR A 75 -16.77 14.71 34.70
CA THR A 75 -17.97 15.45 34.20
C THR A 75 -18.55 15.15 32.80
N GLN A 76 -19.61 14.32 32.80
CA GLN A 76 -20.84 14.45 31.98
C GLN A 76 -21.66 15.70 32.41
N PRO A 77 -22.75 16.17 31.74
CA PRO A 77 -23.73 15.46 30.88
C PRO A 77 -24.27 16.34 29.68
N PRO A 78 -25.43 16.11 29.00
CA PRO A 78 -26.38 14.99 29.08
C PRO A 78 -26.77 14.29 27.76
N SER A 79 -27.20 13.05 27.99
CA SER A 79 -28.10 12.17 27.25
C SER A 79 -28.87 12.73 26.04
N ALA A 80 -28.77 12.02 24.91
CA ALA A 80 -29.85 11.90 23.96
C ALA A 80 -30.17 10.42 23.73
N LYS A 81 -31.46 10.13 23.80
CA LYS A 81 -32.13 8.85 23.91
C LYS A 81 -31.85 7.88 22.74
N SER A 82 -31.92 6.61 23.11
CA SER A 82 -32.01 5.40 22.29
C SER A 82 -33.00 5.45 21.13
N ALA A 83 -32.62 4.86 19.99
CA ALA A 83 -33.52 4.22 19.03
C ALA A 83 -32.71 3.21 18.16
N PRO A 84 -33.35 2.17 17.60
CA PRO A 84 -32.74 0.85 17.46
C PRO A 84 -31.96 0.64 16.14
N LEU A 85 -30.97 -0.26 16.22
CA LEU A 85 -30.27 -0.87 15.10
C LEU A 85 -31.22 -1.81 14.34
N THR A 86 -31.72 -1.37 13.18
CA THR A 86 -32.20 -2.28 12.13
C THR A 86 -31.96 -1.67 10.76
N ALA A 87 -31.04 -2.25 9.99
CA ALA A 87 -31.14 -2.40 8.54
C ALA A 87 -29.98 -3.29 8.08
N ALA A 88 -30.22 -4.59 8.03
CA ALA A 88 -29.49 -5.47 7.13
C ALA A 88 -29.99 -5.20 5.71
N ALA A 89 -29.08 -4.91 4.78
CA ALA A 89 -29.25 -5.21 3.36
C ALA A 89 -27.88 -5.16 2.65
N ALA A 90 -27.52 -6.33 2.15
CA ALA A 90 -26.57 -6.64 1.10
C ALA A 90 -26.13 -5.50 0.18
N ILE A 91 -24.81 -5.39 -0.03
CA ILE A 91 -24.29 -5.25 -1.39
C ILE A 91 -23.38 -6.45 -1.66
N SER A 92 -23.80 -7.18 -2.69
CA SER A 92 -23.25 -8.40 -3.22
C SER A 92 -21.79 -8.22 -3.64
N SER A 93 -21.03 -9.29 -3.39
CA SER A 93 -19.84 -9.68 -4.13
C SER A 93 -20.02 -9.50 -5.64
N ALA A 94 -19.01 -8.92 -6.28
CA ALA A 94 -18.68 -9.15 -7.68
C ALA A 94 -17.15 -9.20 -7.81
N THR A 95 -16.70 -10.41 -8.14
CA THR A 95 -15.35 -10.90 -8.38
C THR A 95 -14.75 -10.43 -9.70
N ALA A 96 -13.43 -10.31 -9.75
CA ALA A 96 -12.56 -10.81 -10.84
C ALA A 96 -11.13 -10.83 -10.27
N GLY A 97 -10.50 -11.96 -9.92
CA GLY A 97 -10.13 -13.13 -10.73
C GLY A 97 -8.58 -13.09 -10.83
N PHE A 98 -7.76 -14.08 -10.53
CA PHE A 98 -7.83 -15.53 -10.66
C PHE A 98 -6.60 -16.09 -9.92
N MET A 99 -6.70 -17.15 -9.11
CA MET A 99 -5.64 -18.17 -8.96
C MET A 99 -6.29 -19.45 -8.42
N SER A 100 -6.55 -20.39 -9.34
CA SER A 100 -6.96 -21.75 -9.05
C SER A 100 -5.72 -22.60 -8.82
N GLU A 101 -5.72 -23.39 -7.75
CA GLU A 101 -4.79 -24.48 -7.51
C GLU A 101 -4.90 -25.53 -8.63
N SER A 102 -3.76 -26.09 -9.02
CA SER A 102 -3.68 -27.38 -9.70
C SER A 102 -2.60 -28.22 -9.05
N SER A 103 -3.00 -29.42 -8.67
CA SER A 103 -2.28 -30.42 -7.90
C SER A 103 -1.24 -31.18 -8.72
N ALA A 104 0.01 -31.19 -8.26
CA ALA A 104 0.94 -32.31 -8.45
C ALA A 104 2.07 -32.26 -7.40
N LYS A 105 2.37 -33.41 -6.79
CA LYS A 105 3.60 -33.69 -5.98
C LYS A 105 4.20 -35.00 -6.55
N PRO A 106 5.46 -35.41 -6.25
CA PRO A 106 6.58 -34.70 -5.58
C PRO A 106 7.96 -34.91 -6.25
N LYS A 107 8.99 -34.15 -5.84
CA LYS A 107 10.31 -34.68 -5.42
C LYS A 107 11.09 -33.65 -4.60
N ALA A 108 11.78 -34.16 -3.58
CA ALA A 108 12.22 -33.44 -2.39
C ALA A 108 13.56 -32.69 -2.55
N ALA A 109 13.57 -31.45 -2.05
CA ALA A 109 14.71 -30.65 -1.58
C ALA A 109 14.15 -29.66 -0.52
N PRO A 110 14.97 -29.11 0.40
CA PRO A 110 14.55 -28.83 1.77
C PRO A 110 13.43 -27.78 1.84
N SER A 111 12.24 -28.23 2.21
CA SER A 111 11.13 -27.38 2.59
C SER A 111 11.33 -26.91 4.04
N SER A 112 11.40 -25.60 4.26
CA SER A 112 10.68 -24.86 5.32
C SER A 112 11.39 -23.51 5.58
N GLY A 113 10.74 -22.36 5.55
CA GLY A 113 9.32 -22.13 5.51
C GLY A 113 8.96 -20.75 4.97
N LEU A 114 8.03 -20.73 4.04
CA LEU A 114 6.94 -19.78 4.12
C LEU A 114 6.27 -20.02 5.48
N LYS A 115 6.79 -19.39 6.54
CA LYS A 115 5.98 -19.10 7.71
C LYS A 115 4.90 -18.18 7.18
N LYS A 116 3.77 -18.81 6.88
CA LYS A 116 2.45 -18.21 6.66
C LYS A 116 2.44 -16.84 7.32
N THR A 117 2.36 -15.79 6.51
CA THR A 117 2.21 -14.42 6.98
C THR A 117 1.19 -14.44 8.10
N LEU A 118 1.67 -14.30 9.35
CA LEU A 118 0.78 -13.80 10.37
C LEU A 118 0.50 -12.41 9.86
N ASN A 119 -0.68 -12.24 9.25
CA ASN A 119 -1.22 -10.95 8.85
C ASN A 119 -1.31 -10.11 10.14
N SER A 120 -0.17 -9.57 10.55
CA SER A 120 -0.09 -8.73 11.73
C SER A 120 -0.84 -7.46 11.38
N ALA A 121 -1.60 -6.93 12.34
CA ALA A 121 -2.33 -5.68 12.14
C ALA A 121 -1.42 -4.57 11.58
N SER A 122 -0.14 -4.55 12.00
CA SER A 122 0.89 -3.63 11.48
C SER A 122 1.19 -3.81 9.99
N PHE A 123 1.27 -5.04 9.47
CA PHE A 123 1.45 -5.28 8.03
C PHE A 123 0.23 -4.79 7.23
N SER A 124 -0.98 -5.12 7.69
CA SER A 124 -2.22 -4.65 7.06
C SER A 124 -2.29 -3.12 7.00
N LYS A 125 -1.86 -2.45 8.07
CA LYS A 125 -1.80 -0.98 8.15
C LYS A 125 -0.78 -0.39 7.17
N GLY A 126 0.44 -0.94 7.14
CA GLY A 126 1.49 -0.52 6.20
C GLY A 126 1.08 -0.73 4.73
N GLN A 127 0.48 -1.87 4.41
CA GLN A 127 -0.08 -2.14 3.09
C GLN A 127 -1.23 -1.19 2.73
N GLY A 128 -2.09 -0.85 3.71
CA GLY A 128 -3.17 0.11 3.56
C GLY A 128 -2.64 1.49 3.17
N TYR A 129 -1.68 2.02 3.94
CA TYR A 129 -1.03 3.30 3.61
C TYR A 129 -0.37 3.28 2.23
N TYR A 130 0.30 2.17 1.87
CA TYR A 130 0.90 2.02 0.55
C TYR A 130 -0.15 2.11 -0.58
N LYS A 131 -1.26 1.38 -0.47
CA LYS A 131 -2.35 1.39 -1.47
C LYS A 131 -3.00 2.77 -1.61
N LEU A 132 -2.97 3.57 -0.54
CA LEU A 132 -3.45 4.96 -0.51
C LEU A 132 -2.38 5.98 -0.92
N SER A 133 -1.23 5.53 -1.45
CA SER A 133 -0.09 6.37 -1.84
C SER A 133 0.51 7.22 -0.70
N MET A 134 0.24 6.86 0.56
CA MET A 134 0.78 7.51 1.75
C MET A 134 2.14 6.91 2.10
N TYR A 135 3.09 6.96 1.16
CA TYR A 135 4.32 6.15 1.19
C TYR A 135 5.19 6.35 2.43
N LYS A 136 5.33 7.58 2.94
CA LYS A 136 6.09 7.84 4.18
C LYS A 136 5.52 7.09 5.38
N ARG A 137 4.20 7.06 5.54
CA ARG A 137 3.54 6.31 6.61
C ARG A 137 3.61 4.80 6.37
N ALA A 138 3.55 4.39 5.11
CA ALA A 138 3.77 2.98 4.76
C ALA A 138 5.17 2.53 5.19
N VAL A 139 6.21 3.33 4.91
CA VAL A 139 7.59 3.07 5.37
C VAL A 139 7.63 2.86 6.89
N GLU A 140 7.10 3.82 7.67
CA GLU A 140 7.13 3.74 9.14
C GLU A 140 6.49 2.45 9.69
N GLU A 141 5.34 2.04 9.15
CA GLU A 141 4.68 0.82 9.61
C GLU A 141 5.39 -0.44 9.11
N LEU A 142 5.89 -0.45 7.87
CA LEU A 142 6.54 -1.61 7.28
C LEU A 142 7.95 -1.84 7.83
N GLU A 143 8.68 -0.79 8.22
CA GLU A 143 9.94 -0.90 8.96
C GLU A 143 9.74 -1.70 10.26
N ARG A 144 8.71 -1.36 11.05
CA ARG A 144 8.39 -2.08 12.31
C ARG A 144 8.05 -3.54 12.06
N VAL A 145 7.39 -3.85 10.93
CA VAL A 145 7.09 -5.23 10.55
C VAL A 145 8.38 -5.98 10.21
N VAL A 146 9.26 -5.38 9.40
CA VAL A 146 10.53 -5.99 8.96
C VAL A 146 11.54 -6.11 10.12
N GLU A 147 11.52 -5.20 11.09
CA GLU A 147 12.31 -5.31 12.32
C GLU A 147 11.92 -6.54 13.16
N LYS A 148 10.61 -6.77 13.32
CA LYS A 148 10.08 -7.90 14.09
C LYS A 148 10.14 -9.22 13.33
N GLN A 149 9.97 -9.16 12.02
CA GLN A 149 9.92 -10.31 11.12
C GLN A 149 10.85 -10.07 9.91
N PRO A 150 12.17 -10.21 10.09
CA PRO A 150 13.14 -9.95 9.01
C PRO A 150 12.94 -10.85 7.78
N ASP A 151 12.34 -12.02 7.97
CA ASP A 151 12.10 -13.01 6.91
C ASP A 151 10.78 -12.79 6.15
N ASP A 152 9.97 -11.79 6.54
CA ASP A 152 8.74 -11.46 5.81
C ASP A 152 9.09 -10.71 4.52
N LEU A 153 9.29 -11.48 3.45
CA LEU A 153 9.66 -10.96 2.14
C LEU A 153 8.57 -10.09 1.52
N LEU A 154 7.30 -10.32 1.86
CA LEU A 154 6.19 -9.51 1.35
C LEU A 154 6.19 -8.13 2.01
N ALA A 155 6.34 -8.06 3.34
CA ALA A 155 6.52 -6.80 4.05
C ALA A 155 7.77 -6.05 3.56
N ARG A 156 8.88 -6.76 3.36
CA ARG A 156 10.12 -6.19 2.83
C ARG A 156 9.96 -5.66 1.41
N MET A 157 9.18 -6.33 0.55
CA MET A 157 8.87 -5.88 -0.80
C MET A 157 8.02 -4.60 -0.77
N TYR A 158 6.96 -4.54 0.05
CA TYR A 158 6.17 -3.32 0.22
C TYR A 158 7.00 -2.17 0.77
N LEU A 159 7.94 -2.44 1.70
CA LEU A 159 8.86 -1.43 2.24
C LEU A 159 9.77 -0.88 1.14
N ALA A 160 10.37 -1.76 0.32
CA ALA A 160 11.20 -1.37 -0.81
C ALA A 160 10.46 -0.47 -1.81
N MET A 161 9.21 -0.84 -2.14
CA MET A 161 8.35 -0.05 -3.03
C MET A 161 7.96 1.30 -2.39
N ALA A 162 7.70 1.33 -1.09
CA ALA A 162 7.38 2.56 -0.38
C ALA A 162 8.58 3.53 -0.40
N TYR A 163 9.79 3.05 -0.13
CA TYR A 163 11.02 3.86 -0.30
C TYR A 163 11.21 4.33 -1.74
N PHE A 164 10.95 3.48 -2.74
CA PHE A 164 11.05 3.85 -4.15
C PHE A 164 10.15 5.04 -4.49
N HIS A 165 8.89 5.02 -4.03
CA HIS A 165 7.96 6.13 -4.22
C HIS A 165 8.28 7.37 -3.37
N CYS A 166 9.07 7.22 -2.31
CA CYS A 166 9.66 8.33 -1.57
C CYS A 166 10.95 8.88 -2.20
N GLU A 167 11.41 8.32 -3.32
CA GLU A 167 12.69 8.63 -3.98
C GLU A 167 13.93 8.31 -3.11
N GLU A 168 13.74 7.52 -2.05
CA GLU A 168 14.81 7.00 -1.20
C GLU A 168 15.46 5.78 -1.88
N PHE A 169 16.04 6.02 -3.04
CA PHE A 169 16.49 4.97 -3.96
C PHE A 169 17.58 4.06 -3.39
N ALA A 170 18.39 4.55 -2.44
CA ALA A 170 19.40 3.74 -1.78
C ALA A 170 18.76 2.62 -0.94
N GLU A 171 17.79 2.97 -0.10
CA GLU A 171 17.08 1.99 0.74
C GLU A 171 16.18 1.08 -0.10
N ALA A 172 15.46 1.64 -1.08
CA ALA A 172 14.65 0.85 -2.00
C ALA A 172 15.49 -0.25 -2.67
N TYR A 173 16.62 0.13 -3.28
CA TYR A 173 17.52 -0.81 -3.96
C TYR A 173 18.06 -1.87 -3.00
N ARG A 174 18.51 -1.47 -1.80
CA ARG A 174 19.02 -2.39 -0.77
C ARG A 174 17.98 -3.44 -0.40
N HIS A 175 16.73 -3.04 -0.19
CA HIS A 175 15.66 -3.97 0.15
C HIS A 175 15.31 -4.93 -0.99
N PHE A 176 15.25 -4.44 -2.25
CA PHE A 176 15.04 -5.32 -3.41
C PHE A 176 16.16 -6.35 -3.58
N GLN A 177 17.42 -5.98 -3.34
CA GLN A 177 18.55 -6.91 -3.38
C GLN A 177 18.45 -8.03 -2.35
N ILE A 178 17.78 -7.80 -1.21
CA ILE A 178 17.52 -8.83 -0.21
C ILE A 178 16.35 -9.72 -0.62
N VAL A 179 15.29 -9.15 -1.18
CA VAL A 179 14.06 -9.89 -1.56
C VAL A 179 14.32 -10.87 -2.70
N VAL A 180 15.00 -10.44 -3.77
CA VAL A 180 15.20 -11.23 -5.00
C VAL A 180 15.78 -12.63 -4.78
N PRO A 181 16.88 -12.81 -4.03
CA PRO A 181 17.48 -14.14 -3.84
C PRO A 181 16.68 -15.04 -2.87
N LEU A 182 15.77 -14.46 -2.07
CA LEU A 182 15.05 -15.18 -1.02
C LEU A 182 13.63 -15.60 -1.44
N THR A 183 13.08 -14.98 -2.48
CA THR A 183 11.73 -15.29 -2.96
C THR A 183 11.74 -16.34 -4.06
N ASP A 184 10.73 -17.21 -4.09
CA ASP A 184 10.44 -18.10 -5.22
C ASP A 184 9.35 -17.54 -6.15
N ASP A 185 8.66 -16.48 -5.71
CA ASP A 185 7.60 -15.82 -6.47
C ASP A 185 8.20 -15.01 -7.63
N GLN A 186 7.91 -15.47 -8.85
CA GLN A 186 8.41 -14.87 -10.09
C GLN A 186 7.89 -13.45 -10.31
N ARG A 187 6.66 -13.15 -9.88
CA ARG A 187 6.09 -11.81 -9.97
C ARG A 187 6.83 -10.85 -9.03
N ILE A 188 7.14 -11.29 -7.82
CA ILE A 188 7.94 -10.48 -6.88
C ILE A 188 9.34 -10.23 -7.45
N LYS A 189 9.97 -11.23 -8.07
CA LYS A 189 11.26 -11.05 -8.78
C LYS A 189 11.15 -10.02 -9.89
N ALA A 190 10.13 -10.13 -10.75
CA ALA A 190 9.93 -9.22 -11.86
C ALA A 190 9.74 -7.77 -11.40
N ILE A 191 8.87 -7.54 -10.41
CA ILE A 191 8.64 -6.22 -9.81
C ILE A 191 9.95 -5.66 -9.23
N SER A 192 10.69 -6.49 -8.48
CA SER A 192 11.94 -6.05 -7.83
C SER A 192 13.02 -5.68 -8.86
N TYR A 193 13.20 -6.51 -9.89
CA TYR A 193 14.14 -6.22 -10.98
C TYR A 193 13.74 -4.97 -11.75
N ASN A 194 12.45 -4.80 -12.05
CA ASN A 194 11.96 -3.62 -12.75
C ASN A 194 12.21 -2.34 -11.93
N ALA A 195 11.88 -2.34 -10.64
CA ALA A 195 12.13 -1.20 -9.76
C ALA A 195 13.63 -0.87 -9.64
N MET A 196 14.48 -1.88 -9.45
CA MET A 196 15.94 -1.69 -9.47
C MET A 196 16.43 -1.15 -10.82
N GLY A 197 15.85 -1.60 -11.94
CA GLY A 197 16.15 -1.10 -13.28
C GLY A 197 15.82 0.39 -13.43
N CYS A 198 14.65 0.82 -12.96
CA CYS A 198 14.27 2.23 -12.91
C CYS A 198 15.26 3.06 -12.08
N ILE A 199 15.65 2.57 -10.89
CA ILE A 199 16.65 3.24 -10.04
C ILE A 199 18.00 3.40 -10.78
N GLN A 200 18.45 2.39 -11.51
CA GLN A 200 19.70 2.47 -12.26
C GLN A 200 19.59 3.41 -13.47
N ALA A 201 18.43 3.47 -14.13
CA ALA A 201 18.17 4.41 -15.21
C ALA A 201 18.21 5.87 -14.72
N GLU A 202 17.57 6.17 -13.59
CA GLU A 202 17.65 7.49 -12.92
C GLU A 202 19.11 7.88 -12.59
N ARG A 203 19.96 6.90 -12.26
CA ARG A 203 21.39 7.09 -12.00
C ARG A 203 22.27 7.09 -13.27
N GLN A 204 21.68 7.07 -14.46
CA GLN A 204 22.35 6.98 -15.76
C GLN A 204 23.19 5.71 -15.99
N ASN A 205 22.99 4.68 -15.18
CA ASN A 205 23.63 3.37 -15.34
C ASN A 205 22.83 2.50 -16.32
N LEU A 206 22.75 2.94 -17.58
CA LEU A 206 21.85 2.37 -18.59
C LEU A 206 22.12 0.89 -18.87
N ASP A 207 23.38 0.46 -18.88
CA ASP A 207 23.74 -0.95 -19.10
C ASP A 207 23.16 -1.85 -18.00
N LYS A 208 23.27 -1.41 -16.74
CA LYS A 208 22.74 -2.16 -15.60
C LYS A 208 21.22 -2.13 -15.57
N ALA A 209 20.63 -0.99 -15.91
CA ALA A 209 19.17 -0.87 -16.04
C ALA A 209 18.63 -1.88 -17.07
N LEU A 210 19.26 -1.96 -18.25
CA LEU A 210 18.87 -2.88 -19.31
C LEU A 210 19.01 -4.36 -18.89
N GLU A 211 20.08 -4.71 -18.18
CA GLU A 211 20.24 -6.05 -17.60
C GLU A 211 19.09 -6.38 -16.64
N LEU A 212 18.76 -5.45 -15.74
CA LEU A 212 17.68 -5.63 -14.76
C LEU A 212 16.32 -5.73 -15.43
N PHE A 213 16.03 -4.93 -16.46
CA PHE A 213 14.78 -5.05 -17.22
C PHE A 213 14.67 -6.40 -17.95
N ARG A 214 15.77 -6.94 -18.48
CA ARG A 214 15.79 -8.29 -19.06
C ARG A 214 15.51 -9.36 -18.01
N LEU A 215 16.10 -9.23 -16.82
CA LEU A 215 15.81 -10.13 -15.69
C LEU A 215 14.34 -10.05 -15.28
N ALA A 216 13.77 -8.84 -15.23
CA ALA A 216 12.35 -8.63 -14.93
C ALA A 216 11.44 -9.36 -15.94
N HIS A 217 11.69 -9.14 -17.23
CA HIS A 217 10.95 -9.81 -18.30
C HIS A 217 11.13 -11.33 -18.29
N SER A 218 12.33 -11.83 -17.96
CA SER A 218 12.58 -13.28 -17.87
C SER A 218 11.83 -13.94 -16.71
N ALA A 219 11.62 -13.20 -15.61
CA ALA A 219 10.90 -13.70 -14.44
C ALA A 219 9.39 -13.73 -14.69
N ASP A 220 8.81 -12.64 -15.19
CA ASP A 220 7.39 -12.58 -15.54
C ASP A 220 7.18 -11.75 -16.81
N PRO A 221 7.13 -12.41 -17.99
CA PRO A 221 6.91 -11.74 -19.27
C PRO A 221 5.57 -11.00 -19.39
N ALA A 222 4.56 -11.39 -18.60
CA ALA A 222 3.23 -10.75 -18.64
C ALA A 222 3.19 -9.47 -17.82
N SER A 223 4.07 -9.34 -16.81
CA SER A 223 4.16 -8.15 -15.96
C SER A 223 4.90 -6.96 -16.59
N VAL A 224 5.69 -7.21 -17.64
CA VAL A 224 6.49 -6.20 -18.34
C VAL A 224 6.01 -6.14 -19.77
N GLU A 225 5.33 -5.05 -20.16
CA GLU A 225 4.98 -4.84 -21.57
C GLU A 225 6.25 -4.97 -22.43
N PRO A 226 6.21 -5.78 -23.51
CA PRO A 226 7.39 -6.01 -24.32
C PRO A 226 7.79 -4.71 -25.01
N VAL A 227 8.85 -4.07 -24.52
CA VAL A 227 9.46 -2.87 -25.11
C VAL A 227 9.96 -3.14 -26.54
N LEU A 228 10.11 -4.41 -26.94
CA LEU A 228 10.75 -4.80 -28.20
C LEU A 228 10.06 -6.03 -28.82
N SER A 229 9.02 -5.81 -29.62
CA SER A 229 8.60 -6.80 -30.62
C SER A 229 9.55 -6.74 -31.83
N PRO A 230 10.01 -7.88 -32.39
CA PRO A 230 10.85 -7.92 -33.59
C PRO A 230 10.25 -7.19 -34.81
N ALA A 231 8.95 -6.90 -34.81
CA ALA A 231 8.28 -6.16 -35.88
C ALA A 231 8.80 -4.71 -36.07
N HIS A 232 9.50 -4.14 -35.08
CA HIS A 232 10.00 -2.76 -35.15
C HIS A 232 11.33 -2.58 -35.90
N TRP A 233 12.11 -3.64 -36.14
CA TRP A 233 13.40 -3.52 -36.86
C TRP A 233 13.24 -3.69 -38.39
N ASP A 234 12.17 -4.34 -38.85
CA ASP A 234 12.00 -4.72 -40.26
C ASP A 234 11.43 -3.58 -41.15
N LYS A 235 11.22 -2.38 -40.59
CA LYS A 235 10.78 -1.18 -41.33
C LYS A 235 11.86 -0.11 -41.50
N ARG A 236 13.11 -0.40 -41.14
CA ARG A 236 14.27 0.49 -41.34
C ARG A 236 15.42 -0.21 -42.09
N ARG A 237 15.09 -0.90 -43.18
CA ARG A 237 16.01 -1.20 -44.28
C ARG A 237 15.37 -0.82 -45.61
#